data_AF-A0AAU6C8I0-F1
#
_entry.id   AF-A0AAU6C8I0-F1
#
_cell.length_a   1.000
_cell.length_b   1.000
_cell.length_c   1.000
_cell.angle_alpha   90.00
_cell.angle_beta   90.00
_cell.angle_gamma   90.00
#
_symmetry.space_group_name_H-M   'P 1'
#
loop_
_entity.id
_entity.type
_entity.pdbx_description
1 polymer ?
#
loop_
_entity_poly.entity_id
_entity_poly.type
_entity_poly.pdbx_seq_one_letter_code
_entity_poly.pdbx_strand_id
1 'polypeptide(L)'
;MVNREGVRVDLDSILCKLEANGFDGVLVEFAPDGGAGAAAVVDVVRQAVKVANEVANEAAPDSVWGAGLTASLAGVSMKFGSMESQEALETWLDAFGGRVRAGGLSGELRATETVRLPDWDSPAPMMTAYIALGALSALDGAGKSGWAERAVRWAAEAGGDAYVSSGGLSQIVTTGDVAAHLASALHVASSGAVLYTDALAARAAMADIGSDGQATYQTNDASASLAAQADRARTAILAEADYAHYAFVAPTPRQAYLWDARGRALPPLREEIPAYALRMHADLWSRFVPDVHCMQLLTDEHLDQVTDLSRWTVTHVTAGRTLVEARDVAEWLGPGGPAPSIVDQARADFGRALVPADDVR
;
A
#
# COMPACT_ATOMS: atom_id res chain seq x y z
N MET A 1 -9.43 -35.40 -0.60
CA MET A 1 -8.84 -34.95 -1.90
C MET A 1 -9.52 -35.64 -3.07
N VAL A 2 -10.38 -34.93 -3.80
CA VAL A 2 -10.90 -35.39 -5.10
C VAL A 2 -9.84 -35.03 -6.15
N ASN A 3 -9.20 -36.04 -6.75
CA ASN A 3 -8.16 -35.82 -7.76
C ASN A 3 -8.82 -35.55 -9.12
N ARG A 4 -9.15 -34.29 -9.41
CA ARG A 4 -9.61 -33.87 -10.73
C ARG A 4 -8.38 -33.55 -11.56
N GLU A 5 -8.10 -34.37 -12.57
CA GLU A 5 -6.92 -34.29 -13.46
C GLU A 5 -6.41 -32.86 -13.65
N GLY A 6 -5.33 -32.47 -12.96
CA GLY A 6 -4.64 -31.17 -13.10
C GLY A 6 -4.87 -30.12 -12.01
N VAL A 7 -6.05 -30.03 -11.39
CA VAL A 7 -6.29 -29.06 -10.28
C VAL A 7 -6.83 -29.78 -9.07
N ARG A 8 -6.02 -29.85 -8.02
CA ARG A 8 -6.34 -30.48 -6.74
C ARG A 8 -7.13 -29.48 -5.90
N VAL A 9 -8.22 -29.92 -5.28
CA VAL A 9 -9.03 -29.09 -4.39
C VAL A 9 -8.97 -29.66 -2.99
N ASP A 10 -8.41 -28.88 -2.06
CA ASP A 10 -8.47 -29.13 -0.63
C ASP A 10 -9.71 -28.44 -0.04
N LEU A 11 -10.87 -29.07 -0.31
CA LEU A 11 -12.16 -28.58 0.15
C LEU A 11 -12.24 -28.55 1.68
N ASP A 12 -11.63 -29.52 2.35
CA ASP A 12 -11.65 -29.62 3.81
C ASP A 12 -10.97 -28.39 4.43
N SER A 13 -9.81 -27.98 3.91
CA SER A 13 -9.13 -26.74 4.34
C SER A 13 -10.00 -25.49 4.16
N ILE A 14 -10.68 -25.36 3.01
CA ILE A 14 -11.58 -24.24 2.71
C ILE A 14 -12.75 -24.19 3.70
N LEU A 15 -13.43 -25.33 3.90
CA LEU A 15 -14.59 -25.43 4.80
C LEU A 15 -14.21 -25.21 6.26
N CYS A 16 -13.11 -25.79 6.74
CA CYS A 16 -12.62 -25.54 8.10
C CYS A 16 -12.29 -24.07 8.33
N LYS A 17 -11.69 -23.39 7.35
CA LYS A 17 -11.37 -21.96 7.46
C LYS A 17 -12.63 -21.09 7.43
N LEU A 18 -13.63 -21.44 6.61
CA LEU A 18 -14.94 -20.77 6.60
C LEU A 18 -15.62 -20.87 7.96
N GLU A 19 -15.69 -22.07 8.53
CA GLU A 19 -16.31 -22.31 9.84
C GLU A 19 -15.58 -21.52 10.94
N ALA A 20 -14.24 -21.50 10.91
CA ALA A 20 -13.43 -20.71 11.84
C ALA A 20 -13.68 -19.19 11.73
N ASN A 21 -14.12 -18.72 10.56
CA ASN A 21 -14.49 -17.33 10.30
C ASN A 21 -16.00 -17.06 10.49
N GLY A 22 -16.77 -18.00 11.03
CA GLY A 22 -18.22 -17.84 11.20
C GLY A 22 -19.02 -17.78 9.90
N PHE A 23 -18.46 -18.29 8.79
CA PHE A 23 -19.04 -18.28 7.44
C PHE A 23 -19.14 -16.89 6.78
N ASP A 24 -18.52 -15.85 7.35
CA ASP A 24 -18.50 -14.49 6.79
C ASP A 24 -17.60 -14.34 5.54
N GLY A 25 -16.77 -15.34 5.26
CA GLY A 25 -15.95 -15.43 4.06
C GLY A 25 -14.61 -16.15 4.28
N VAL A 26 -13.91 -16.40 3.18
CA VAL A 26 -12.61 -17.10 3.18
C VAL A 26 -11.74 -16.61 2.03
N LEU A 27 -10.42 -16.57 2.26
CA LEU A 27 -9.45 -16.42 1.19
C LEU A 27 -9.05 -17.81 0.71
N VAL A 28 -9.13 -18.06 -0.59
CA VAL A 28 -8.72 -19.31 -1.23
C VAL A 28 -7.61 -19.00 -2.20
N GLU A 29 -6.50 -19.73 -2.10
CA GLU A 29 -5.37 -19.59 -3.01
C GLU A 29 -5.35 -20.71 -4.03
N PHE A 30 -4.97 -20.34 -5.26
CA PHE A 30 -4.48 -21.25 -6.27
C PHE A 30 -2.96 -21.21 -6.28
N ALA A 31 -2.32 -22.33 -5.92
CA ALA A 31 -0.89 -22.55 -5.95
C ALA A 31 -0.51 -23.42 -7.16
N PRO A 32 0.09 -22.87 -8.22
CA PRO A 32 0.44 -23.64 -9.42
C PRO A 32 1.57 -24.66 -9.15
N ASP A 33 1.53 -25.84 -9.77
CA ASP A 33 2.56 -26.88 -9.59
C ASP A 33 3.89 -26.56 -10.33
N GLY A 34 3.89 -25.58 -11.23
CA GLY A 34 5.01 -25.29 -12.14
C GLY A 34 5.28 -23.80 -12.36
N GLY A 35 6.44 -23.50 -12.95
CA GLY A 35 6.96 -22.16 -13.15
C GLY A 35 6.37 -21.41 -14.35
N ALA A 36 5.05 -21.49 -14.57
CA ALA A 36 4.41 -20.55 -15.51
C ALA A 36 4.72 -19.11 -15.03
N GLY A 37 5.02 -18.21 -15.97
CA GLY A 37 5.33 -16.83 -15.62
C GLY A 37 4.17 -16.20 -14.84
N ALA A 38 4.49 -15.40 -13.81
CA ALA A 38 3.49 -14.84 -12.89
C ALA A 38 2.32 -14.14 -13.63
N ALA A 39 2.61 -13.38 -14.70
CA ALA A 39 1.60 -12.73 -15.52
C ALA A 39 0.61 -13.73 -16.16
N ALA A 40 1.12 -14.83 -16.73
CA ALA A 40 0.27 -15.86 -17.34
C ALA A 40 -0.62 -16.55 -16.31
N VAL A 41 -0.11 -16.80 -15.10
CA VAL A 41 -0.91 -17.36 -13.99
C VAL A 41 -2.06 -16.41 -13.63
N VAL A 42 -1.76 -15.13 -13.49
CA VAL A 42 -2.75 -14.11 -13.11
C VAL A 42 -3.85 -13.96 -14.15
N ASP A 43 -3.51 -13.93 -15.43
CA ASP A 43 -4.49 -13.84 -16.52
C ASP A 43 -5.43 -15.06 -16.56
N VAL A 44 -4.87 -16.27 -16.41
CA VAL A 44 -5.66 -17.51 -16.38
C VAL A 44 -6.57 -17.53 -15.14
N VAL A 45 -6.05 -17.19 -13.96
CA VAL A 45 -6.83 -17.15 -12.72
C VAL A 45 -7.94 -16.10 -12.81
N ARG A 46 -7.67 -14.91 -13.35
CA ARG A 46 -8.68 -13.86 -13.54
C ARG A 46 -9.82 -14.33 -14.44
N GLN A 47 -9.50 -14.98 -15.55
CA GLN A 47 -10.51 -15.55 -16.42
C GLN A 47 -11.26 -16.72 -15.76
N ALA A 48 -10.57 -17.55 -14.97
CA ALA A 48 -11.18 -18.65 -14.23
C ALA A 48 -12.18 -18.16 -13.18
N VAL A 49 -11.84 -17.13 -12.40
CA VAL A 49 -12.77 -16.50 -11.46
C VAL A 49 -14.01 -15.95 -12.17
N LYS A 50 -13.83 -15.26 -13.31
CA LYS A 50 -14.96 -14.74 -14.08
C LYS A 50 -15.92 -15.86 -14.51
N VAL A 51 -15.40 -16.91 -15.13
CA VAL A 51 -16.21 -18.05 -15.59
C VAL A 51 -16.88 -18.77 -14.41
N ALA A 52 -16.15 -18.98 -13.31
CA ALA A 52 -16.69 -19.65 -12.14
C ALA A 52 -17.81 -18.85 -11.46
N ASN A 53 -17.68 -17.51 -11.40
CA ASN A 53 -18.74 -16.63 -10.93
C ASN A 53 -19.99 -16.70 -11.82
N GLU A 54 -19.83 -16.69 -13.15
CA GLU A 54 -20.95 -16.82 -14.09
C GLU A 54 -21.71 -18.15 -13.89
N VAL A 55 -20.98 -19.28 -13.84
CA VAL A 55 -21.58 -20.62 -13.65
C VAL A 55 -22.25 -20.77 -12.29
N ALA A 56 -21.60 -20.31 -11.21
CA ALA A 56 -22.16 -20.40 -9.87
C ALA A 56 -23.43 -19.55 -9.73
N ASN A 57 -23.44 -18.34 -10.31
CA ASN A 57 -24.59 -17.45 -10.27
C ASN A 57 -25.79 -17.98 -11.08
N GLU A 58 -25.54 -18.70 -12.19
CA GLU A 58 -26.61 -19.40 -12.93
C GLU A 58 -27.22 -20.56 -12.15
N ALA A 59 -26.40 -21.29 -11.38
CA ALA A 59 -26.84 -22.45 -10.60
C ALA A 59 -27.55 -22.04 -9.29
N ALA A 60 -27.01 -21.05 -8.60
CA ALA A 60 -27.50 -20.55 -7.31
C ALA A 60 -27.16 -19.05 -7.19
N PRO A 61 -28.10 -18.16 -7.61
CA PRO A 61 -27.88 -16.73 -7.57
C PRO A 61 -27.43 -16.22 -6.21
N ASP A 62 -26.47 -15.30 -6.21
CA ASP A 62 -25.93 -14.61 -5.02
C ASP A 62 -25.36 -15.52 -3.91
N SER A 63 -25.19 -16.83 -4.17
CA SER A 63 -24.81 -17.80 -3.13
C SER A 63 -23.30 -17.92 -2.89
N VAL A 64 -22.48 -17.71 -3.92
CA VAL A 64 -21.00 -17.73 -3.89
C VAL A 64 -20.44 -16.77 -4.92
N TRP A 65 -19.47 -15.95 -4.52
CA TRP A 65 -18.78 -15.02 -5.43
C TRP A 65 -17.31 -14.85 -5.06
N GLY A 66 -16.43 -15.10 -6.03
CA GLY A 66 -14.99 -14.87 -5.91
C GLY A 66 -14.61 -13.47 -6.40
N ALA A 67 -13.90 -12.71 -5.58
CA ALA A 67 -13.44 -11.35 -5.91
C ALA A 67 -12.09 -11.01 -5.24
N GLY A 68 -11.57 -9.82 -5.51
CA GLY A 68 -10.41 -9.28 -4.79
C GLY A 68 -9.15 -10.13 -4.97
N LEU A 69 -8.75 -10.38 -6.22
CA LEU A 69 -7.51 -11.12 -6.50
C LEU A 69 -6.31 -10.42 -5.83
N THR A 70 -5.48 -11.20 -5.16
CA THR A 70 -4.25 -10.75 -4.52
C THR A 70 -3.17 -11.81 -4.66
N ALA A 71 -1.90 -11.42 -4.69
CA ALA A 71 -0.82 -12.41 -4.69
C ALA A 71 -0.67 -13.03 -3.30
N SER A 72 -0.53 -14.36 -3.24
CA SER A 72 -0.04 -15.06 -2.05
C SER A 72 1.40 -15.50 -2.27
N LEU A 73 2.07 -15.97 -1.21
CA LEU A 73 3.43 -16.52 -1.33
C LEU A 73 3.47 -17.77 -2.24
N ALA A 74 2.36 -18.52 -2.31
CA ALA A 74 2.26 -19.74 -3.10
C ALA A 74 1.65 -19.51 -4.49
N GLY A 75 0.98 -18.38 -4.75
CA GLY A 75 0.33 -18.12 -6.04
C GLY A 75 -0.63 -16.93 -6.00
N VAL A 76 -1.90 -17.17 -6.35
CA VAL A 76 -2.93 -16.12 -6.40
C VAL A 76 -4.08 -16.50 -5.47
N SER A 77 -4.42 -15.59 -4.56
CA SER A 77 -5.55 -15.71 -3.64
C SER A 77 -6.73 -14.86 -4.10
N MET A 78 -7.92 -15.31 -3.74
CA MET A 78 -9.19 -14.63 -4.00
C MET A 78 -10.08 -14.73 -2.77
N LYS A 79 -10.88 -13.69 -2.52
CA LYS A 79 -11.84 -13.65 -1.44
C LYS A 79 -13.19 -14.18 -1.91
N PHE A 80 -13.72 -15.14 -1.16
CA PHE A 80 -15.13 -15.49 -1.19
C PHE A 80 -15.90 -14.67 -0.16
N GLY A 81 -17.05 -14.15 -0.57
CA GLY A 81 -18.04 -13.55 0.34
C GLY A 81 -18.72 -14.59 1.24
N SER A 82 -19.86 -14.20 1.84
CA SER A 82 -20.68 -15.15 2.59
C SER A 82 -21.09 -16.31 1.70
N MET A 83 -21.03 -17.52 2.26
CA MET A 83 -21.36 -18.74 1.54
C MET A 83 -22.65 -19.30 2.07
N GLU A 84 -23.69 -19.29 1.24
CA GLU A 84 -25.01 -19.79 1.62
C GLU A 84 -25.23 -21.26 1.22
N SER A 85 -24.37 -21.81 0.36
CA SER A 85 -24.49 -23.17 -0.16
C SER A 85 -23.15 -23.82 -0.47
N GLN A 86 -22.91 -25.01 0.11
CA GLN A 86 -21.75 -25.85 -0.22
C GLN A 86 -21.80 -26.34 -1.68
N GLU A 87 -23.00 -26.65 -2.20
CA GLU A 87 -23.17 -27.09 -3.59
C GLU A 87 -22.78 -25.97 -4.58
N ALA A 88 -23.09 -24.72 -4.23
CA ALA A 88 -22.66 -23.56 -5.02
C ALA A 88 -21.14 -23.38 -4.99
N LEU A 89 -20.48 -23.62 -3.84
CA LEU A 89 -19.03 -23.60 -3.73
C LEU A 89 -18.40 -24.69 -4.61
N GLU A 90 -18.89 -25.93 -4.52
CA GLU A 90 -18.36 -27.03 -5.31
C GLU A 90 -18.53 -26.75 -6.82
N THR A 91 -19.69 -26.26 -7.22
CA THR A 91 -19.96 -25.81 -8.61
C THR A 91 -18.97 -24.74 -9.06
N TRP A 92 -18.69 -23.76 -8.20
CA TRP A 92 -17.71 -22.71 -8.48
C TRP A 92 -16.30 -23.30 -8.64
N LEU A 93 -15.86 -24.16 -7.72
CA LEU A 93 -14.52 -24.76 -7.72
C LEU A 93 -14.30 -25.64 -8.95
N ASP A 94 -15.35 -26.34 -9.41
CA ASP A 94 -15.33 -27.17 -10.61
C ASP A 94 -15.15 -26.32 -11.88
N ALA A 95 -15.93 -25.25 -12.00
CA ALA A 95 -15.84 -24.32 -13.11
C ALA A 95 -14.48 -23.61 -13.15
N PHE A 96 -13.98 -23.15 -12.00
CA PHE A 96 -12.65 -22.57 -11.87
C PHE A 96 -11.57 -23.56 -12.30
N GLY A 97 -11.56 -24.76 -11.72
CA GLY A 97 -10.58 -25.80 -12.03
C GLY A 97 -10.63 -26.24 -13.49
N GLY A 98 -11.82 -26.30 -14.09
CA GLY A 98 -11.99 -26.50 -15.53
C GLY A 98 -11.31 -25.43 -16.37
N ARG A 99 -11.49 -24.14 -16.01
CA ARG A 99 -10.92 -23.03 -16.76
C ARG A 99 -9.40 -22.91 -16.59
N VAL A 100 -8.87 -23.14 -15.39
CA VAL A 100 -7.42 -23.18 -15.13
C VAL A 100 -6.73 -24.22 -15.99
N ARG A 101 -7.31 -25.43 -16.09
CA ARG A 101 -6.78 -26.52 -16.93
C ARG A 101 -6.85 -26.19 -18.42
N ALA A 102 -7.96 -25.59 -18.86
CA ALA A 102 -8.08 -25.11 -20.24
C ALA A 102 -7.04 -24.01 -20.57
N GLY A 103 -6.57 -23.26 -19.56
CA GLY A 103 -5.45 -22.32 -19.66
C GLY A 103 -4.06 -22.96 -19.60
N GLY A 104 -3.96 -24.30 -19.53
CA GLY A 104 -2.70 -25.03 -19.49
C GLY A 104 -1.99 -25.02 -18.13
N LEU A 105 -2.70 -24.68 -17.06
CA LEU A 105 -2.15 -24.67 -15.70
C LEU A 105 -2.64 -25.89 -14.89
N SER A 106 -1.78 -26.32 -13.96
CA SER A 106 -2.08 -27.30 -12.92
C SER A 106 -1.70 -26.74 -11.56
N GLY A 107 -2.29 -27.24 -10.48
CA GLY A 107 -2.00 -26.74 -9.14
C GLY A 107 -2.95 -27.23 -8.06
N GLU A 108 -2.95 -26.53 -6.95
CA GLU A 108 -3.79 -26.78 -5.77
C GLU A 108 -4.63 -25.55 -5.43
N LEU A 109 -5.92 -25.78 -5.15
CA LEU A 109 -6.83 -24.83 -4.52
C LEU A 109 -7.00 -25.20 -3.05
N ARG A 110 -6.75 -24.25 -2.15
CA ARG A 110 -6.87 -24.45 -0.70
C ARG A 110 -7.12 -23.13 0.03
N ALA A 111 -7.49 -23.16 1.31
CA ALA A 111 -7.58 -21.94 2.09
C ALA A 111 -6.22 -21.25 2.17
N THR A 112 -6.20 -19.93 1.95
CA THR A 112 -4.97 -19.14 2.07
C THR A 112 -4.59 -18.98 3.54
N GLU A 113 -3.34 -19.29 3.86
CA GLU A 113 -2.79 -19.00 5.19
C GLU A 113 -2.59 -17.49 5.35
N THR A 114 -3.23 -16.93 6.37
CA THR A 114 -3.18 -15.50 6.69
C THR A 114 -2.60 -15.33 8.08
N VAL A 115 -1.71 -14.37 8.26
CA VAL A 115 -1.25 -13.95 9.58
C VAL A 115 -1.91 -12.64 9.97
N ARG A 116 -2.19 -12.48 11.27
CA ARG A 116 -2.50 -11.16 11.82
C ARG A 116 -1.20 -10.36 11.87
N LEU A 117 -1.22 -9.12 11.39
CA LEU A 117 -0.09 -8.21 11.57
C LEU A 117 0.13 -7.97 13.08
N PRO A 118 1.37 -7.93 13.55
CA PRO A 118 1.64 -7.64 14.94
C PRO A 118 1.08 -6.26 15.31
N ASP A 119 0.49 -6.17 16.51
CA ASP A 119 0.03 -4.90 17.04
C ASP A 119 1.25 -4.01 17.30
N TRP A 120 1.49 -3.01 16.46
CA TRP A 120 2.59 -2.05 16.61
C TRP A 120 2.12 -0.78 17.34
N ASP A 121 1.45 -0.95 18.49
CA ASP A 121 0.83 0.18 19.19
C ASP A 121 1.89 1.17 19.70
N SER A 122 1.89 2.38 19.12
CA SER A 122 2.68 3.50 19.61
C SER A 122 1.76 4.56 20.22
N PRO A 123 2.00 4.98 21.48
CA PRO A 123 1.31 6.14 22.05
C PRO A 123 1.85 7.45 21.45
N ALA A 124 3.03 7.43 20.83
CA ALA A 124 3.63 8.58 20.17
C ALA A 124 3.21 8.63 18.70
N PRO A 125 3.06 9.83 18.11
CA PRO A 125 2.90 9.95 16.66
C PRO A 125 4.09 9.30 15.94
N MET A 126 3.79 8.47 14.94
CA MET A 126 4.78 7.89 14.06
C MET A 126 5.18 8.90 12.99
N MET A 127 6.44 8.88 12.58
CA MET A 127 6.86 9.73 11.48
C MET A 127 6.53 9.07 10.15
N THR A 128 5.81 9.80 9.29
CA THR A 128 5.34 9.29 8.01
C THR A 128 5.82 10.18 6.88
N ALA A 129 6.41 9.58 5.85
CA ALA A 129 6.52 10.20 4.55
C ALA A 129 5.33 9.79 3.68
N TYR A 130 4.68 10.78 3.08
CA TYR A 130 3.61 10.63 2.11
C TYR A 130 4.20 10.98 0.74
N ILE A 131 4.19 10.03 -0.22
CA ILE A 131 4.84 10.19 -1.53
C ILE A 131 3.85 9.91 -2.68
N ALA A 132 3.62 10.90 -3.55
CA ALA A 132 2.76 10.77 -4.71
C ALA A 132 3.63 10.38 -5.90
N LEU A 133 3.56 9.13 -6.36
CA LEU A 133 4.38 8.60 -7.45
C LEU A 133 3.69 8.67 -8.83
N GLY A 134 2.43 9.11 -8.86
CA GLY A 134 1.55 8.99 -10.02
C GLY A 134 0.94 7.58 -10.11
N ALA A 135 -0.19 7.43 -10.81
CA ALA A 135 -0.98 6.21 -10.79
C ALA A 135 -0.15 4.94 -11.05
N LEU A 136 -0.32 3.91 -10.21
CA LEU A 136 0.40 2.63 -10.38
C LEU A 136 0.13 1.96 -11.73
N SER A 137 -1.01 2.26 -12.35
CA SER A 137 -1.34 1.81 -13.71
C SER A 137 -0.40 2.39 -14.78
N ALA A 138 0.27 3.50 -14.50
CA ALA A 138 1.29 4.09 -15.36
C ALA A 138 2.68 3.45 -15.17
N LEU A 139 2.89 2.72 -14.07
CA LEU A 139 4.11 1.94 -13.87
C LEU A 139 4.00 0.61 -14.62
N ASP A 140 4.99 0.35 -15.47
CA ASP A 140 5.17 -0.96 -16.08
C ASP A 140 5.66 -2.00 -15.05
N GLY A 141 5.90 -3.23 -15.50
CA GLY A 141 6.40 -4.29 -14.62
C GLY A 141 7.75 -3.94 -13.97
N ALA A 142 8.63 -3.24 -14.68
CA ALA A 142 9.93 -2.81 -14.16
C ALA A 142 9.78 -1.71 -13.10
N GLY A 143 8.85 -0.76 -13.31
CA GLY A 143 8.51 0.28 -12.35
C GLY A 143 7.98 -0.29 -11.04
N LYS A 144 7.06 -1.26 -11.11
CA LYS A 144 6.50 -1.94 -9.92
C LYS A 144 7.57 -2.72 -9.16
N SER A 145 8.40 -3.49 -9.85
CA SER A 145 9.52 -4.20 -9.21
C SER A 145 10.55 -3.24 -8.61
N GLY A 146 10.88 -2.16 -9.32
CA GLY A 146 11.82 -1.15 -8.84
C GLY A 146 11.31 -0.44 -7.58
N TRP A 147 10.02 -0.12 -7.50
CA TRP A 147 9.42 0.40 -6.26
C TRP A 147 9.48 -0.64 -5.15
N ALA A 148 9.11 -1.90 -5.41
CA ALA A 148 9.11 -2.95 -4.40
C ALA A 148 10.50 -3.15 -3.78
N GLU A 149 11.56 -3.13 -4.60
CA GLU A 149 12.94 -3.21 -4.11
C GLU A 149 13.33 -2.04 -3.21
N ARG A 150 12.95 -0.81 -3.56
CA ARG A 150 13.24 0.39 -2.74
C ARG A 150 12.44 0.39 -1.45
N ALA A 151 11.15 0.06 -1.53
CA ALA A 151 10.25 -0.05 -0.38
C ALA A 151 10.74 -1.11 0.62
N VAL A 152 11.11 -2.30 0.13
CA VAL A 152 11.68 -3.37 0.97
C VAL A 152 13.02 -2.96 1.56
N ARG A 153 13.92 -2.37 0.78
CA ARG A 153 15.22 -1.91 1.28
C ARG A 153 15.06 -0.89 2.41
N TRP A 154 14.13 0.04 2.26
CA TRP A 154 13.82 1.01 3.29
C TRP A 154 13.17 0.32 4.51
N ALA A 155 12.15 -0.51 4.34
CA ALA A 155 11.46 -1.12 5.48
C ALA A 155 12.39 -2.09 6.26
N ALA A 156 13.28 -2.80 5.57
CA ALA A 156 14.18 -3.79 6.17
C ALA A 156 15.15 -3.24 7.24
N GLU A 157 15.40 -1.92 7.27
CA GLU A 157 16.25 -1.32 8.31
C GLU A 157 15.66 -1.43 9.72
N ALA A 158 14.34 -1.63 9.87
CA ALA A 158 13.73 -1.94 11.15
C ALA A 158 14.17 -3.33 11.69
N GLY A 159 14.59 -4.23 10.81
CA GLY A 159 14.94 -5.61 11.13
C GLY A 159 13.73 -6.49 11.45
N GLY A 160 14.01 -7.70 11.95
CA GLY A 160 12.99 -8.65 12.38
C GLY A 160 12.23 -9.33 11.24
N ASP A 161 10.95 -9.63 11.50
CA ASP A 161 10.10 -10.40 10.59
C ASP A 161 9.53 -9.53 9.47
N ALA A 162 9.51 -10.06 8.24
CA ALA A 162 8.97 -9.40 7.06
C ALA A 162 7.56 -9.90 6.74
N TYR A 163 6.62 -8.97 6.63
CA TYR A 163 5.23 -9.22 6.26
C TYR A 163 4.94 -8.56 4.93
N VAL A 164 4.36 -9.30 3.99
CA VAL A 164 3.80 -8.74 2.75
C VAL A 164 2.29 -8.79 2.84
N SER A 165 1.66 -7.67 2.53
CA SER A 165 0.20 -7.50 2.63
C SER A 165 -0.37 -6.94 1.33
N SER A 166 -1.54 -7.44 0.93
CA SER A 166 -2.29 -6.92 -0.23
C SER A 166 -3.71 -7.47 -0.23
N GLY A 167 -4.70 -6.64 -0.57
CA GLY A 167 -6.10 -7.07 -0.69
C GLY A 167 -6.69 -7.67 0.60
N GLY A 168 -6.19 -7.26 1.77
CA GLY A 168 -6.59 -7.82 3.07
C GLY A 168 -5.90 -9.13 3.45
N LEU A 169 -5.05 -9.70 2.58
CA LEU A 169 -4.14 -10.79 2.91
C LEU A 169 -2.86 -10.24 3.53
N SER A 170 -2.32 -10.91 4.53
CA SER A 170 -0.98 -10.68 5.08
C SER A 170 -0.27 -12.01 5.33
N GLN A 171 1.00 -12.13 4.94
CA GLN A 171 1.81 -13.34 5.08
C GLN A 171 3.24 -13.00 5.50
N ILE A 172 3.86 -13.87 6.31
CA ILE A 172 5.27 -13.74 6.71
C ILE A 172 6.16 -14.35 5.64
N VAL A 173 7.13 -13.58 5.16
CA VAL A 173 8.11 -14.03 4.16
C VAL A 173 9.39 -14.49 4.84
N THR A 174 9.72 -15.78 4.73
CA THR A 174 10.92 -16.37 5.34
C THR A 174 12.05 -16.65 4.35
N THR A 175 11.80 -16.50 3.05
CA THR A 175 12.70 -16.92 1.96
C THR A 175 13.70 -15.85 1.51
N GLY A 176 13.61 -14.63 2.05
CA GLY A 176 14.44 -13.49 1.63
C GLY A 176 13.91 -12.78 0.37
N ASP A 177 12.97 -13.37 -0.37
CA ASP A 177 12.40 -12.84 -1.62
C ASP A 177 11.27 -11.81 -1.42
N VAL A 178 11.36 -10.99 -0.37
CA VAL A 178 10.29 -10.05 0.05
C VAL A 178 9.89 -9.10 -1.08
N ALA A 179 10.87 -8.55 -1.81
CA ALA A 179 10.62 -7.62 -2.91
C ALA A 179 9.90 -8.28 -4.09
N ALA A 180 10.21 -9.55 -4.39
CA ALA A 180 9.53 -10.29 -5.46
C ALA A 180 8.06 -10.57 -5.09
N HIS A 181 7.79 -10.93 -3.84
CA HIS A 181 6.42 -11.12 -3.35
C HIS A 181 5.63 -9.80 -3.35
N LEU A 182 6.23 -8.70 -2.93
CA LEU A 182 5.60 -7.38 -2.99
C LEU A 182 5.32 -6.94 -4.43
N ALA A 183 6.28 -7.13 -5.36
CA ALA A 183 6.07 -6.84 -6.78
C ALA A 183 4.93 -7.68 -7.38
N SER A 184 4.82 -8.95 -6.98
CA SER A 184 3.69 -9.81 -7.36
C SER A 184 2.36 -9.25 -6.84
N ALA A 185 2.30 -8.83 -5.57
CA ALA A 185 1.11 -8.20 -5.00
C ALA A 185 0.67 -6.96 -5.80
N LEU A 186 1.61 -6.07 -6.14
CA LEU A 186 1.34 -4.90 -6.99
C LEU A 186 0.90 -5.24 -8.41
N HIS A 187 1.37 -6.36 -8.95
CA HIS A 187 0.94 -6.82 -10.26
C HIS A 187 -0.51 -7.32 -10.23
N VAL A 188 -0.88 -8.07 -9.19
CA VAL A 188 -2.21 -8.68 -9.07
C VAL A 188 -3.29 -7.71 -8.60
N ALA A 189 -3.04 -7.05 -7.47
CA ALA A 189 -4.03 -6.22 -6.77
C ALA A 189 -3.90 -4.72 -7.09
N SER A 190 -2.82 -4.31 -7.75
CA SER A 190 -2.48 -2.89 -7.92
C SER A 190 -2.38 -2.14 -6.59
N SER A 191 -2.06 -2.83 -5.51
CA SER A 191 -1.73 -2.25 -4.21
C SER A 191 -0.91 -3.26 -3.42
N GLY A 192 -0.21 -2.80 -2.40
CA GLY A 192 0.58 -3.69 -1.57
C GLY A 192 1.36 -2.94 -0.50
N ALA A 193 1.65 -3.65 0.57
CA ALA A 193 2.44 -3.16 1.68
C ALA A 193 3.50 -4.18 2.08
N VAL A 194 4.61 -3.68 2.60
CA VAL A 194 5.59 -4.45 3.36
C VAL A 194 5.73 -3.84 4.74
N LEU A 195 5.71 -4.70 5.76
CA LEU A 195 5.98 -4.34 7.14
C LEU A 195 7.17 -5.17 7.63
N TYR A 196 8.16 -4.50 8.22
CA TYR A 196 9.19 -5.12 9.03
C TYR A 196 8.96 -4.77 10.49
N THR A 197 9.11 -5.74 11.38
CA THR A 197 8.96 -5.53 12.83
C THR A 197 9.97 -6.35 13.62
N ASP A 198 10.71 -5.66 14.48
CA ASP A 198 11.61 -6.24 15.48
C ASP A 198 11.00 -5.99 16.86
N ALA A 199 10.27 -6.98 17.36
CA ALA A 199 9.59 -6.90 18.65
C ALA A 199 10.58 -6.75 19.83
N LEU A 200 11.80 -7.30 19.71
CA LEU A 200 12.82 -7.22 20.76
C LEU A 200 13.40 -5.81 20.86
N ALA A 201 13.57 -5.14 19.72
CA ALA A 201 14.06 -3.76 19.68
C ALA A 201 12.93 -2.71 19.70
N ALA A 202 11.66 -3.13 19.71
CA ALA A 202 10.49 -2.25 19.58
C ALA A 202 10.58 -1.32 18.36
N ARG A 203 11.02 -1.88 17.22
CA ARG A 203 11.16 -1.18 15.95
C ARG A 203 10.20 -1.73 14.92
N ALA A 204 9.64 -0.86 14.10
CA ALA A 204 8.88 -1.26 12.94
C ALA A 204 8.96 -0.23 11.82
N ALA A 205 8.88 -0.70 10.58
CA ALA A 205 8.81 0.14 9.40
C ALA A 205 7.86 -0.48 8.38
N MET A 206 6.96 0.34 7.84
CA MET A 206 5.98 -0.05 6.85
C MET A 206 6.10 0.84 5.61
N ALA A 207 6.13 0.24 4.43
CA ALA A 207 5.94 0.93 3.17
C ALA A 207 4.70 0.35 2.50
N ASP A 208 3.75 1.20 2.14
CA ASP A 208 2.48 0.83 1.51
C ASP A 208 2.25 1.71 0.28
N ILE A 209 1.54 1.17 -0.71
CA ILE A 209 1.09 1.92 -1.89
C ILE A 209 -0.29 1.48 -2.37
N GLY A 210 -1.12 2.48 -2.66
CA GLY A 210 -2.43 2.33 -3.29
C GLY A 210 -2.38 2.28 -4.82
N SER A 211 -3.49 1.87 -5.44
CA SER A 211 -3.64 1.83 -6.91
C SER A 211 -3.59 3.20 -7.59
N ASP A 212 -3.85 4.26 -6.83
CA ASP A 212 -3.69 5.65 -7.20
C ASP A 212 -2.23 6.13 -7.18
N GLY A 213 -1.28 5.27 -6.78
CA GLY A 213 0.14 5.62 -6.72
C GLY A 213 0.52 6.48 -5.54
N GLN A 214 -0.35 6.58 -4.55
CA GLN A 214 -0.06 7.23 -3.29
C GLN A 214 0.61 6.24 -2.36
N ALA A 215 1.87 6.49 -2.04
CA ALA A 215 2.65 5.68 -1.14
C ALA A 215 2.74 6.33 0.25
N THR A 216 2.83 5.48 1.28
CA THR A 216 3.10 5.88 2.66
C THR A 216 4.27 5.08 3.21
N TYR A 217 5.21 5.77 3.87
CA TYR A 217 6.37 5.17 4.51
C TYR A 217 6.36 5.58 5.98
N GLN A 218 6.15 4.62 6.87
CA GLN A 218 5.99 4.84 8.30
C GLN A 218 7.08 4.13 9.08
N THR A 219 7.62 4.83 10.07
CA THR A 219 8.60 4.26 10.98
C THR A 219 8.16 4.49 12.42
N ASN A 220 8.43 3.50 13.26
CA ASN A 220 8.37 3.61 14.70
C ASN A 220 9.63 2.98 15.27
N ASP A 221 10.41 3.77 16.00
CA ASP A 221 11.54 3.29 16.78
C ASP A 221 11.48 4.00 18.14
N ALA A 222 11.09 3.24 19.17
CA ALA A 222 10.89 3.77 20.51
C ALA A 222 12.19 4.31 21.14
N SER A 223 13.36 3.89 20.62
CA SER A 223 14.67 4.36 21.08
C SER A 223 15.18 5.58 20.32
N ALA A 224 14.60 5.87 19.14
CA ALA A 224 15.04 6.95 18.28
C ALA A 224 14.43 8.30 18.68
N SER A 225 15.26 9.34 18.64
CA SER A 225 14.78 10.72 18.77
C SER A 225 13.81 11.08 17.63
N LEU A 226 12.92 12.06 17.88
CA LEU A 226 12.00 12.57 16.87
C LEU A 226 12.74 13.03 15.59
N ALA A 227 13.90 13.65 15.74
CA ALA A 227 14.74 14.08 14.62
C ALA A 227 15.27 12.89 13.80
N ALA A 228 15.67 11.79 14.46
CA ALA A 228 16.11 10.58 13.76
C ALA A 228 14.94 9.90 13.02
N GLN A 229 13.73 9.92 13.59
CA GLN A 229 12.54 9.43 12.90
C GLN A 229 12.14 10.33 11.72
N ALA A 230 12.29 11.65 11.85
CA ALA A 230 12.14 12.61 10.74
C ALA A 230 13.13 12.36 9.62
N ASP A 231 14.41 12.15 9.95
CA ASP A 231 15.43 11.81 8.96
C ASP A 231 15.12 10.46 8.28
N ARG A 232 14.62 9.47 9.02
CA ARG A 232 14.16 8.20 8.44
C ARG A 232 13.01 8.36 7.45
N ALA A 233 12.05 9.24 7.73
CA ALA A 233 10.99 9.57 6.77
C ALA A 233 11.55 10.34 5.57
N ARG A 234 12.50 11.25 5.79
CA ARG A 234 13.22 11.98 4.74
C ARG A 234 13.98 11.03 3.81
N THR A 235 14.61 9.95 4.30
CA THR A 235 15.28 8.98 3.43
C THR A 235 14.32 8.26 2.49
N ALA A 236 13.05 8.04 2.88
CA ALA A 236 12.03 7.52 1.97
C ALA A 236 11.74 8.50 0.82
N ILE A 237 11.59 9.79 1.14
CA ILE A 237 11.40 10.85 0.12
C ILE A 237 12.56 10.84 -0.88
N LEU A 238 13.79 10.76 -0.38
CA LEU A 238 14.98 10.75 -1.22
C LEU A 238 15.08 9.48 -2.07
N ALA A 239 14.70 8.32 -1.53
CA ALA A 239 14.72 7.06 -2.27
C ALA A 239 13.74 7.07 -3.46
N GLU A 240 12.65 7.82 -3.36
CA GLU A 240 11.62 7.91 -4.40
C GLU A 240 11.69 9.19 -5.25
N ALA A 241 12.69 10.06 -5.03
CA ALA A 241 12.69 11.41 -5.57
C ALA A 241 12.57 11.45 -7.11
N ASP A 242 13.23 10.54 -7.82
CA ASP A 242 13.19 10.46 -9.29
C ASP A 242 11.77 10.19 -9.85
N TYR A 243 10.89 9.58 -9.04
CA TYR A 243 9.55 9.15 -9.44
C TYR A 243 8.44 10.01 -8.84
N ALA A 244 8.71 10.62 -7.68
CA ALA A 244 7.72 11.40 -6.96
C ALA A 244 7.30 12.66 -7.73
N HIS A 245 6.01 12.95 -7.77
CA HIS A 245 5.43 14.22 -8.20
C HIS A 245 5.31 15.20 -7.03
N TYR A 246 5.20 14.69 -5.82
CA TYR A 246 5.22 15.45 -4.58
C TYR A 246 5.47 14.49 -3.43
N ALA A 247 6.13 14.97 -2.38
CA ALA A 247 6.24 14.22 -1.15
C ALA A 247 6.33 15.14 0.05
N PHE A 248 5.93 14.68 1.22
CA PHE A 248 6.10 15.43 2.46
C PHE A 248 6.20 14.52 3.69
N VAL A 249 6.76 15.07 4.77
CA VAL A 249 6.82 14.41 6.07
C VAL A 249 5.76 15.00 7.02
N ALA A 250 5.07 14.13 7.74
CA ALA A 250 4.18 14.54 8.82
C ALA A 250 4.03 13.47 9.91
N PRO A 251 3.80 13.87 11.18
CA PRO A 251 3.54 12.93 12.26
C PRO A 251 2.13 12.35 12.13
N THR A 252 1.96 11.04 12.25
CA THR A 252 0.65 10.37 12.18
C THR A 252 0.36 9.67 13.51
N PRO A 253 -0.82 9.86 14.13
CA PRO A 253 -1.07 9.33 15.47
C PRO A 253 -0.94 7.81 15.58
N ARG A 254 -1.46 7.06 14.58
CA ARG A 254 -1.36 5.61 14.43
C ARG A 254 -1.62 5.22 12.98
N GLN A 255 -1.04 4.09 12.56
CA GLN A 255 -1.19 3.41 11.26
C GLN A 255 -1.92 4.24 10.19
N ALA A 256 -1.19 5.06 9.45
CA ALA A 256 -1.71 5.57 8.20
C ALA A 256 -1.75 4.40 7.20
N TYR A 257 -2.91 4.11 6.65
CA TYR A 257 -3.02 3.21 5.50
C TYR A 257 -3.26 3.97 4.20
N LEU A 258 -3.51 5.28 4.30
CA LEU A 258 -3.92 6.14 3.21
C LEU A 258 -3.52 7.58 3.55
N TRP A 259 -3.46 8.43 2.53
CA TRP A 259 -3.13 9.84 2.70
C TRP A 259 -4.15 10.63 3.53
N ASP A 260 -5.42 10.24 3.53
CA ASP A 260 -6.46 10.89 4.34
C ASP A 260 -6.29 10.65 5.85
N ALA A 261 -5.52 9.64 6.25
CA ALA A 261 -5.08 9.47 7.63
C ALA A 261 -4.28 10.68 8.15
N ARG A 262 -3.69 11.47 7.24
CA ARG A 262 -3.05 12.76 7.54
C ARG A 262 -3.98 13.77 8.18
N GLY A 263 -5.30 13.65 8.00
CA GLY A 263 -6.28 14.50 8.69
C GLY A 263 -6.18 14.45 10.23
N ARG A 264 -5.52 13.42 10.77
CA ARG A 264 -5.31 13.24 12.21
C ARG A 264 -3.94 13.77 12.71
N ALA A 265 -3.11 14.28 11.82
CA ALA A 265 -1.76 14.74 12.13
C ALA A 265 -1.71 16.20 12.63
N LEU A 266 -0.59 16.58 13.22
CA LEU A 266 -0.28 17.96 13.62
C LEU A 266 0.77 18.56 12.66
N PRO A 267 0.61 19.82 12.21
CA PRO A 267 -0.59 20.67 12.30
C PRO A 267 -1.72 20.18 11.36
N PRO A 268 -2.99 20.57 11.59
CA PRO A 268 -4.09 20.24 10.68
C PRO A 268 -3.88 20.89 9.30
N LEU A 269 -4.49 20.29 8.28
CA LEU A 269 -4.57 20.92 6.95
C LEU A 269 -5.35 22.24 7.04
N ARG A 270 -5.21 23.08 6.02
CA ARG A 270 -6.12 24.21 5.76
C ARG A 270 -7.59 23.76 5.85
N GLU A 271 -8.43 24.57 6.49
CA GLU A 271 -9.83 24.23 6.78
C GLU A 271 -10.62 23.87 5.51
N GLU A 272 -10.24 24.46 4.37
CA GLU A 272 -10.89 24.25 3.09
C GLU A 272 -10.47 22.97 2.37
N ILE A 273 -9.45 22.25 2.86
CA ILE A 273 -8.92 21.04 2.24
C ILE A 273 -9.25 19.84 3.14
N PRO A 274 -10.33 19.10 2.83
CA PRO A 274 -10.67 17.92 3.61
C PRO A 274 -9.61 16.83 3.38
N ALA A 275 -9.35 16.01 4.40
CA ALA A 275 -8.29 15.00 4.32
C ALA A 275 -8.48 14.00 3.16
N TYR A 276 -9.73 13.69 2.79
CA TYR A 276 -10.00 12.81 1.64
C TYR A 276 -9.57 13.41 0.31
N ALA A 277 -9.49 14.75 0.19
CA ALA A 277 -9.06 15.40 -1.04
C ALA A 277 -7.61 15.06 -1.38
N LEU A 278 -6.76 14.88 -0.36
CA LEU A 278 -5.39 14.38 -0.52
C LEU A 278 -5.35 13.08 -1.33
N ARG A 279 -6.33 12.20 -1.12
CA ARG A 279 -6.45 10.93 -1.83
C ARG A 279 -7.10 11.08 -3.21
N MET A 280 -8.18 11.83 -3.30
CA MET A 280 -9.01 11.89 -4.51
C MET A 280 -8.38 12.70 -5.67
N HIS A 281 -7.46 13.61 -5.37
CA HIS A 281 -6.87 14.54 -6.34
C HIS A 281 -5.37 14.30 -6.57
N ALA A 282 -4.97 13.03 -6.64
CA ALA A 282 -3.58 12.64 -6.86
C ALA A 282 -2.93 13.27 -8.11
N ASP A 283 -3.74 13.57 -9.12
CA ASP A 283 -3.36 14.25 -10.36
C ASP A 283 -2.91 15.70 -10.15
N LEU A 284 -3.42 16.38 -9.13
CA LEU A 284 -3.07 17.77 -8.82
C LEU A 284 -1.68 17.91 -8.20
N TRP A 285 -1.17 16.87 -7.54
CA TRP A 285 0.06 16.96 -6.74
C TRP A 285 1.34 17.11 -7.57
N SER A 286 1.27 16.99 -8.89
CA SER A 286 2.40 17.36 -9.76
C SER A 286 2.54 18.89 -9.96
N ARG A 287 1.47 19.63 -9.69
CA ARG A 287 1.31 21.06 -10.02
C ARG A 287 1.08 21.95 -8.82
N PHE A 288 0.50 21.39 -7.75
CA PHE A 288 0.16 22.09 -6.53
C PHE A 288 0.62 21.35 -5.28
N VAL A 289 0.92 22.13 -4.25
CA VAL A 289 1.19 21.69 -2.89
C VAL A 289 -0.13 21.72 -2.10
N PRO A 290 -0.59 20.61 -1.50
CA PRO A 290 -1.83 20.59 -0.74
C PRO A 290 -1.80 21.53 0.47
N ASP A 291 -0.74 21.46 1.28
CA ASP A 291 -0.47 22.39 2.37
C ASP A 291 1.03 22.37 2.69
N VAL A 292 1.49 23.28 3.55
CA VAL A 292 2.90 23.38 3.89
C VAL A 292 3.29 22.41 5.00
N HIS A 293 4.40 21.69 4.78
CA HIS A 293 4.97 20.73 5.72
C HIS A 293 6.43 21.06 6.06
N CYS A 294 6.94 20.47 7.14
CA CYS A 294 8.30 20.73 7.61
C CYS A 294 9.40 20.23 6.67
N MET A 295 9.09 19.22 5.85
CA MET A 295 9.95 18.69 4.81
C MET A 295 9.04 18.30 3.65
N GLN A 296 9.37 18.75 2.44
CA GLN A 296 8.61 18.42 1.24
C GLN A 296 9.45 18.46 -0.02
N LEU A 297 9.22 17.50 -0.90
CA LEU A 297 9.84 17.40 -2.21
C LEU A 297 8.96 18.11 -3.24
N LEU A 298 9.53 19.08 -3.93
CA LEU A 298 8.87 19.91 -4.92
C LEU A 298 9.42 19.64 -6.33
N THR A 299 8.55 19.78 -7.33
CA THR A 299 8.92 19.81 -8.75
C THR A 299 9.36 21.22 -9.15
N ASP A 300 9.95 21.37 -10.33
CA ASP A 300 10.21 22.70 -10.90
C ASP A 300 8.91 23.51 -11.09
N GLU A 301 7.81 22.85 -11.47
CA GLU A 301 6.49 23.50 -11.61
C GLU A 301 5.98 24.05 -10.28
N HIS A 302 6.24 23.38 -9.16
CA HIS A 302 5.95 23.94 -7.83
C HIS A 302 6.83 25.17 -7.57
N LEU A 303 8.13 25.06 -7.81
CA LEU A 303 9.10 26.13 -7.50
C LEU A 303 8.82 27.43 -8.28
N ASP A 304 8.38 27.33 -9.53
CA ASP A 304 8.00 28.48 -10.36
C ASP A 304 6.81 29.28 -9.79
N GLN A 305 6.07 28.68 -8.85
CA GLN A 305 4.88 29.27 -8.21
C GLN A 305 5.11 29.68 -6.75
N VAL A 306 6.25 29.30 -6.16
CA VAL A 306 6.61 29.67 -4.79
C VAL A 306 7.00 31.15 -4.71
N THR A 307 6.57 31.84 -3.64
CA THR A 307 6.82 33.27 -3.45
C THR A 307 8.23 33.54 -2.90
N ASP A 308 8.60 32.89 -1.79
CA ASP A 308 9.88 33.14 -1.10
C ASP A 308 10.35 31.92 -0.29
N LEU A 309 11.50 31.35 -0.62
CA LEU A 309 12.13 30.25 0.14
C LEU A 309 13.34 30.69 0.98
N SER A 310 13.57 31.99 1.16
CA SER A 310 14.75 32.53 1.86
C SER A 310 14.87 32.07 3.31
N ARG A 311 13.77 31.62 3.93
CA ARG A 311 13.69 31.07 5.29
C ARG A 311 13.81 29.54 5.37
N TRP A 312 13.89 28.88 4.22
CA TRP A 312 13.94 27.43 4.10
C TRP A 312 15.34 26.95 3.77
N THR A 313 15.62 25.70 4.09
CA THR A 313 16.77 24.98 3.54
C THR A 313 16.30 24.36 2.22
N VAL A 314 16.97 24.71 1.12
CA VAL A 314 16.61 24.25 -0.22
C VAL A 314 17.75 23.40 -0.77
N THR A 315 17.46 22.15 -1.06
CA THR A 315 18.44 21.17 -1.56
C THR A 315 17.96 20.57 -2.88
N HIS A 316 18.71 20.79 -3.97
CA HIS A 316 18.48 20.06 -5.22
C HIS A 316 18.84 18.59 -5.01
N VAL A 317 17.90 17.68 -5.28
CA VAL A 317 18.06 16.23 -5.04
C VAL A 317 18.44 15.53 -6.34
N THR A 318 17.62 15.69 -7.37
CA THR A 318 17.76 15.10 -8.70
C THR A 318 17.12 16.04 -9.72
N ALA A 319 17.24 15.75 -11.01
CA ALA A 319 16.73 16.61 -12.07
C ALA A 319 15.23 16.91 -11.87
N GLY A 320 14.90 18.19 -11.79
CA GLY A 320 13.53 18.67 -11.60
C GLY A 320 12.92 18.39 -10.22
N ARG A 321 13.76 18.11 -9.20
CA ARG A 321 13.33 17.77 -7.84
C ARG A 321 14.16 18.47 -6.79
N THR A 322 13.47 19.21 -5.93
CA THR A 322 14.08 20.00 -4.87
C THR A 322 13.41 19.70 -3.54
N LEU A 323 14.20 19.32 -2.55
CA LEU A 323 13.75 19.14 -1.18
C LEU A 323 13.80 20.49 -0.45
N VAL A 324 12.68 20.88 0.13
CA VAL A 324 12.50 22.11 0.89
C VAL A 324 12.20 21.75 2.35
N GLU A 325 13.04 22.21 3.27
CA GLU A 325 13.01 21.84 4.68
C GLU A 325 12.95 23.08 5.58
N ALA A 326 12.11 23.05 6.61
CA ALA A 326 12.06 24.10 7.62
C ALA A 326 13.39 24.14 8.38
N ARG A 327 13.87 25.33 8.74
CA ARG A 327 15.14 25.46 9.50
C ARG A 327 15.07 24.82 10.88
N ASP A 328 13.91 24.90 11.52
CA ASP A 328 13.62 24.24 12.80
C ASP A 328 12.56 23.15 12.60
N VAL A 329 12.99 21.98 12.14
CA VAL A 329 12.12 20.82 11.97
C VAL A 329 11.51 20.38 13.30
N ALA A 330 12.24 20.54 14.41
CA ALA A 330 11.78 20.09 15.73
C ALA A 330 10.57 20.90 16.21
N GLU A 331 10.53 22.20 15.95
CA GLU A 331 9.36 23.05 16.22
C GLU A 331 8.11 22.54 15.48
N TRP A 332 8.27 22.11 14.22
CA TRP A 332 7.13 21.64 13.43
C TRP A 332 6.61 20.28 13.87
N LEU A 333 7.50 19.39 14.30
CA LEU A 333 7.17 18.02 14.68
C LEU A 333 6.85 17.87 16.17
N GLY A 334 7.08 18.92 16.96
CA GLY A 334 6.83 18.92 18.40
C GLY A 334 5.35 18.77 18.75
N PRO A 335 5.04 18.40 20.01
CA PRO A 335 3.66 18.36 20.50
C PRO A 335 2.94 19.69 20.28
N GLY A 336 1.78 19.65 19.64
CA GLY A 336 1.00 20.85 19.28
C GLY A 336 1.33 21.46 17.91
N GLY A 337 2.43 21.02 17.28
CA GLY A 337 2.91 21.57 16.01
C GLY A 337 3.53 22.97 16.16
N PRO A 338 3.91 23.61 15.03
CA PRO A 338 4.47 24.95 15.06
C PRO A 338 3.41 25.99 15.43
N ALA A 339 3.83 27.16 15.89
CA ALA A 339 2.92 28.27 16.17
C ALA A 339 2.08 28.65 14.92
N PRO A 340 0.81 29.07 15.06
CA PRO A 340 -0.03 29.41 13.91
C PRO A 340 0.59 30.47 12.98
N SER A 341 1.26 31.47 13.54
CA SER A 341 1.96 32.51 12.76
C SER A 341 3.10 31.96 11.90
N ILE A 342 3.73 30.85 12.30
CA ILE A 342 4.75 30.17 11.50
C ILE A 342 4.11 29.43 10.34
N VAL A 343 2.97 28.77 10.56
CA VAL A 343 2.21 28.11 9.49
C VAL A 343 1.67 29.14 8.49
N ASP A 344 1.12 30.27 8.97
CA ASP A 344 0.60 31.33 8.10
C ASP A 344 1.71 31.96 7.26
N GLN A 345 2.87 32.22 7.87
CA GLN A 345 4.04 32.70 7.14
C GLN A 345 4.52 31.66 6.12
N ALA A 346 4.60 30.39 6.51
CA ALA A 346 4.99 29.31 5.61
C ALA A 346 4.04 29.18 4.42
N ARG A 347 2.74 29.37 4.63
CA ARG A 347 1.75 29.41 3.54
C ARG A 347 1.94 30.64 2.64
N ALA A 348 2.29 31.79 3.20
CA ALA A 348 2.62 32.99 2.41
C ALA A 348 3.90 32.80 1.57
N ASP A 349 4.91 32.14 2.13
CA ASP A 349 6.15 31.75 1.45
C ASP A 349 5.86 30.88 0.22
N PHE A 350 4.96 29.90 0.36
CA PHE A 350 4.55 29.01 -0.74
C PHE A 350 3.58 29.68 -1.74
N GLY A 351 2.75 30.61 -1.29
CA GLY A 351 1.92 31.46 -2.15
C GLY A 351 1.08 30.67 -3.16
N ARG A 352 1.36 30.90 -4.45
CA ARG A 352 0.59 30.31 -5.56
C ARG A 352 0.85 28.83 -5.78
N ALA A 353 1.92 28.28 -5.20
CA ALA A 353 2.17 26.85 -5.26
C ALA A 353 1.11 26.05 -4.46
N LEU A 354 0.42 26.68 -3.50
CA LEU A 354 -0.63 26.02 -2.74
C LEU A 354 -1.87 25.76 -3.60
N VAL A 355 -2.48 24.59 -3.42
CA VAL A 355 -3.71 24.23 -4.13
C VAL A 355 -4.85 25.22 -3.80
N PRO A 356 -5.56 25.74 -4.82
CA PRO A 356 -6.79 26.49 -4.61
C PRO A 356 -7.88 25.59 -4.03
N ALA A 357 -8.67 26.10 -3.07
CA ALA A 357 -9.74 25.33 -2.44
C ALA A 357 -10.80 24.86 -3.45
N ASP A 358 -11.04 25.62 -4.52
CA ASP A 358 -12.03 25.28 -5.54
C ASP A 358 -11.60 24.12 -6.45
N ASP A 359 -10.29 23.80 -6.50
CA ASP A 359 -9.78 22.69 -7.32
C ASP A 359 -9.91 21.33 -6.63
N VAL A 360 -10.19 21.32 -5.31
CA VAL A 360 -10.25 20.12 -4.46
C VAL A 360 -11.62 19.88 -3.81
N ARG A 361 -12.64 20.59 -4.28
CA ARG A 361 -14.02 20.54 -3.76
C ARG A 361 -14.91 19.53 -4.46
#